data_AF-A0A353V497-F1
#
_entry.id   AF-A0A353V497-F1
#
_cell.length_a   1.000
_cell.length_b   1.000
_cell.length_c   1.000
_cell.angle_alpha   90.00
_cell.angle_beta   90.00
_cell.angle_gamma   90.00
#
_symmetry.space_group_name_H-M   'P 1'
#
loop_
_entity.id
_entity.type
_entity.pdbx_description
1 polymer ?
#
loop_
_entity_poly.entity_id
_entity_poly.type
_entity_poly.pdbx_seq_one_letter_code
_entity_poly.pdbx_strand_id
1 'polypeptide(L)'
;RFDEIFFIDLPSAAERREIFTIHLAKRKRDPAAFDLEALAAAADGWSGAEIEQAVVAGLYTAFARGSELTTEVLREELGATRPLSVTRREEVLALQRWAEGRTVPAS
;
A
#
# COMPACT_ATOMS: atom_id res chain seq x y z
N ARG A 1 20.69 -20.70 -4.02
CA ARG A 1 19.39 -21.29 -4.41
C ARG A 1 18.30 -20.41 -3.78
N PHE A 2 17.90 -19.37 -4.49
CA PHE A 2 16.83 -18.45 -4.09
C PHE A 2 15.71 -18.70 -5.10
N ASP A 3 14.85 -19.68 -4.81
CA ASP A 3 13.84 -20.16 -5.76
C ASP A 3 12.45 -20.25 -5.13
N GLU A 4 12.01 -19.19 -4.46
CA GLU A 4 10.58 -18.99 -4.20
C GLU A 4 10.23 -17.53 -4.52
N ILE A 5 9.68 -17.32 -5.72
CA ILE A 5 8.99 -16.09 -6.06
C ILE A 5 7.59 -16.23 -5.49
N PHE A 6 7.35 -15.66 -4.32
CA PHE A 6 6.01 -15.58 -3.73
C PHE A 6 5.18 -14.57 -4.52
N PHE A 7 4.21 -15.05 -5.28
CA PHE A 7 3.22 -14.19 -5.91
C PHE A 7 2.10 -13.94 -4.89
N ILE A 8 2.16 -12.79 -4.22
CA ILE A 8 1.14 -12.36 -3.26
C ILE A 8 0.12 -11.51 -4.01
N ASP A 9 -1.15 -11.91 -3.96
CA ASP A 9 -2.24 -11.11 -4.51
C ASP A 9 -2.31 -9.72 -3.86
N LEU A 10 -2.81 -8.74 -4.61
CA LEU A 10 -2.99 -7.39 -4.07
C LEU A 10 -4.07 -7.40 -2.97
N PRO A 11 -3.84 -6.70 -1.86
CA PRO A 11 -4.78 -6.69 -0.74
C PRO A 11 -6.13 -6.12 -1.16
N SER A 12 -7.20 -6.73 -0.66
CA SER A 12 -8.57 -6.20 -0.69
C SER A 12 -8.69 -4.87 0.07
N ALA A 13 -9.79 -4.14 -0.11
CA ALA A 13 -10.02 -2.88 0.62
C ALA A 13 -9.95 -3.06 2.15
N ALA A 14 -10.50 -4.16 2.68
CA ALA A 14 -10.46 -4.46 4.12
C ALA A 14 -9.02 -4.72 4.61
N GLU A 15 -8.23 -5.45 3.83
CA GLU A 15 -6.82 -5.70 4.14
C GLU A 15 -6.00 -4.43 4.04
N ARG A 16 -6.23 -3.57 3.04
CA ARG A 16 -5.57 -2.26 2.92
C ARG A 16 -5.86 -1.38 4.13
N ARG A 17 -7.09 -1.37 4.62
CA ARG A 17 -7.47 -0.67 5.85
C ARG A 17 -6.65 -1.16 7.04
N GLU A 18 -6.54 -2.48 7.21
CA GLU A 18 -5.74 -3.09 8.29
C GLU A 18 -4.24 -2.75 8.16
N ILE A 19 -3.72 -2.80 6.94
CA ILE A 19 -2.34 -2.42 6.63
C ILE A 19 -2.08 -0.95 7.04
N PHE A 20 -2.99 -0.02 6.70
CA PHE A 20 -2.91 1.37 7.17
C PHE A 20 -2.90 1.44 8.71
N THR A 21 -3.83 0.74 9.39
CA THR A 21 -3.88 0.67 10.86
C THR A 21 -2.53 0.26 11.45
N ILE A 22 -1.97 -0.85 10.97
CA ILE A 22 -0.69 -1.39 11.46
C ILE A 22 0.44 -0.38 11.26
N HIS A 23 0.57 0.21 10.06
CA HIS A 23 1.68 1.10 9.75
C HIS A 23 1.56 2.47 10.43
N LEU A 24 0.35 2.98 10.66
CA LEU A 24 0.10 4.18 11.46
C LEU A 24 0.44 3.95 12.93
N ALA A 25 -0.07 2.86 13.52
CA ALA A 25 0.19 2.51 14.92
C ALA A 25 1.68 2.27 15.19
N LYS A 26 2.38 1.55 14.29
CA LYS A 26 3.83 1.33 14.35
C LYS A 26 4.64 2.64 14.39
N ARG A 27 4.08 3.72 13.84
CA ARG A 27 4.66 5.07 13.79
C ARG A 27 4.08 6.02 14.85
N LYS A 28 3.42 5.44 15.87
CA LYS A 28 2.81 6.15 17.01
C LYS A 28 1.76 7.18 16.57
N ARG A 29 1.05 6.90 15.48
CA ARG A 29 -0.14 7.66 15.08
C ARG A 29 -1.36 6.85 15.45
N ASP A 30 -2.34 7.51 16.07
CA ASP A 30 -3.61 6.88 16.41
C ASP A 30 -4.40 6.62 15.13
N PRO A 31 -4.65 5.35 14.73
CA PRO A 31 -5.41 5.05 13.53
C PRO A 31 -6.84 5.62 13.56
N ALA A 32 -7.41 5.84 14.74
CA ALA A 32 -8.75 6.43 14.88
C ALA A 32 -8.82 7.91 14.47
N ALA A 33 -7.66 8.58 14.34
CA ALA A 33 -7.58 9.96 13.85
C ALA A 33 -7.61 10.06 12.31
N PHE A 34 -7.68 8.93 11.59
CA PHE A 34 -7.62 8.87 10.13
C PHE A 34 -8.91 8.28 9.55
N ASP A 35 -9.29 8.74 8.35
CA ASP A 35 -10.34 8.08 7.56
C ASP A 35 -9.73 6.90 6.80
N LEU A 36 -9.64 5.76 7.50
CA LEU A 36 -9.02 4.56 6.96
C LEU A 36 -9.79 3.96 5.78
N GLU A 37 -11.11 4.17 5.72
CA GLU A 37 -11.94 3.71 4.59
C GLU A 37 -11.61 4.53 3.33
N ALA A 38 -11.50 5.85 3.46
CA ALA A 38 -11.09 6.71 2.34
C ALA A 38 -9.66 6.41 1.87
N LEU A 39 -8.74 6.12 2.79
CA LEU A 39 -7.36 5.74 2.45
C LEU A 39 -7.30 4.38 1.75
N ALA A 40 -8.05 3.38 2.23
CA ALA A 40 -8.11 2.06 1.60
C ALA A 40 -8.72 2.13 0.18
N ALA A 41 -9.71 2.99 -0.04
CA ALA A 41 -10.28 3.25 -1.36
C ALA A 41 -9.29 3.96 -2.30
N ALA A 42 -8.56 4.95 -1.79
CA ALA A 42 -7.56 5.69 -2.56
C ALA A 42 -6.33 4.82 -2.92
N ALA A 43 -6.02 3.81 -2.11
CA ALA A 43 -4.94 2.86 -2.32
C ALA A 43 -5.36 1.62 -3.15
N ASP A 44 -6.39 1.72 -3.99
CA ASP A 44 -6.80 0.58 -4.81
C ASP A 44 -5.69 0.12 -5.78
N GLY A 45 -5.41 -1.19 -5.75
CA GLY A 45 -4.30 -1.79 -6.50
C GLY A 45 -2.91 -1.63 -5.87
N TRP A 46 -2.80 -1.05 -4.67
CA TRP A 46 -1.52 -0.91 -3.96
C TRP A 46 -1.20 -2.18 -3.16
N SER A 47 0.07 -2.58 -3.17
CA SER A 47 0.59 -3.61 -2.28
C SER A 47 0.78 -3.08 -0.85
N GLY A 48 0.88 -3.98 0.14
CA GLY A 48 1.13 -3.58 1.53
C GLY A 48 2.44 -2.80 1.72
N ALA A 49 3.49 -3.16 0.97
CA ALA A 49 4.75 -2.43 0.98
C ALA A 49 4.62 -1.01 0.41
N GLU A 50 3.84 -0.82 -0.66
CA GLU A 50 3.58 0.50 -1.22
C GLU A 50 2.76 1.37 -0.25
N ILE A 51 1.77 0.79 0.45
CA ILE A 51 1.02 1.48 1.50
C ILE A 51 1.95 1.91 2.65
N GLU A 52 2.86 1.05 3.08
CA GLU A 52 3.86 1.42 4.08
C GLU A 52 4.70 2.63 3.62
N GLN A 53 5.16 2.61 2.37
CA GLN A 53 5.96 3.72 1.83
C GLN A 53 5.15 5.01 1.74
N ALA A 54 3.86 4.95 1.38
CA ALA A 54 2.98 6.13 1.40
C ALA A 54 2.88 6.74 2.81
N VAL A 55 2.76 5.91 3.85
CA VAL A 55 2.74 6.39 5.24
C VAL A 55 4.07 7.04 5.64
N VAL A 56 5.20 6.48 5.22
CA VAL A 56 6.53 7.05 5.46
C VAL A 56 6.70 8.40 4.74
N ALA A 57 6.34 8.46 3.45
CA ALA A 57 6.40 9.69 2.66
C ALA A 57 5.53 10.78 3.28
N GLY A 58 4.30 10.44 3.69
CA GLY A 58 3.39 11.38 4.33
C GLY A 58 3.96 11.96 5.62
N LEU A 59 4.67 11.16 6.44
CA LEU A 59 5.34 11.67 7.64
C LEU A 59 6.43 12.70 7.30
N TYR A 60 7.22 12.46 6.25
CA TYR A 60 8.23 13.43 5.80
C TYR A 60 7.58 14.72 5.29
N THR A 61 6.49 14.60 4.52
CA THR A 61 5.73 15.75 4.02
C THR A 61 5.14 16.57 5.17
N ALA A 62 4.51 15.92 6.15
CA ALA A 62 3.98 16.58 7.34
C ALA A 62 5.09 17.28 8.16
N PHE A 63 6.21 16.58 8.39
CA PHE A 63 7.36 17.14 9.10
C PHE A 63 7.95 18.37 8.38
N ALA A 64 8.12 18.31 7.06
CA ALA A 64 8.62 19.43 6.26
C ALA A 64 7.67 20.64 6.28
N ARG A 65 6.37 20.40 6.42
CA ARG A 65 5.33 21.44 6.58
C ARG A 65 5.20 21.96 8.02
N GLY A 66 5.88 21.35 8.99
CA GLY A 66 5.72 21.66 10.41
C GLY A 66 4.32 21.30 10.94
N SER A 67 3.66 20.32 10.32
CA SER A 67 2.31 19.87 10.67
C SER A 67 2.30 18.40 11.12
N GLU A 68 1.18 17.98 11.68
CA GLU A 68 0.92 16.56 11.93
C GLU A 68 0.54 15.83 10.64
N LEU A 69 0.71 14.50 10.65
CA LEU A 69 0.22 13.64 9.57
C LEU A 69 -1.30 13.57 9.64
N THR A 70 -1.98 13.82 8.52
CA THR A 70 -3.44 13.73 8.41
C THR A 70 -3.86 12.81 7.26
N THR A 71 -5.15 12.47 7.22
CA THR A 71 -5.77 11.76 6.09
C THR A 71 -5.49 12.46 4.76
N GLU A 72 -5.58 13.79 4.72
CA GLU A 72 -5.39 14.60 3.52
C GLU A 72 -3.95 14.50 3.00
N VAL A 73 -2.96 14.59 3.89
CA VAL A 73 -1.55 14.40 3.53
C VAL A 73 -1.34 13.02 2.92
N LEU A 74 -1.88 11.96 3.53
CA LEU A 74 -1.76 10.61 2.98
C LEU A 74 -2.46 10.48 1.62
N ARG A 75 -3.64 11.09 1.45
CA ARG A 75 -4.32 11.11 0.15
C ARG A 75 -3.54 11.88 -0.92
N GLU A 76 -2.87 12.97 -0.55
CA GLU A 76 -1.96 13.68 -1.44
C GLU A 76 -0.82 12.76 -1.89
N GLU A 77 -0.17 12.04 -0.96
CA GLU A 77 0.93 11.13 -1.28
C GLU A 77 0.49 9.96 -2.18
N LEU A 78 -0.68 9.38 -1.91
CA LEU A 78 -1.29 8.33 -2.74
C LEU A 78 -1.62 8.84 -4.15
N GLY A 79 -1.97 10.12 -4.31
CA GLY A 79 -2.26 10.73 -5.60
C GLY A 79 -1.01 11.22 -6.35
N ALA A 80 0.02 11.67 -5.63
CA ALA A 80 1.27 12.18 -6.17
C ALA A 80 2.23 11.05 -6.60
N THR A 81 2.15 9.90 -5.92
CA THR A 81 2.96 8.73 -6.23
C THR A 81 2.17 7.76 -7.10
N ARG A 82 2.61 7.53 -8.34
CA ARG A 82 2.11 6.39 -9.14
C ARG A 82 2.71 5.10 -8.57
N PRO A 83 1.91 4.18 -8.01
CA PRO A 83 2.45 2.94 -7.45
C PRO A 83 3.07 2.09 -8.57
N LEU A 84 4.18 1.40 -8.28
CA LEU A 84 4.91 0.58 -9.25
C LEU A 84 4.05 -0.56 -9.79
N SER A 85 3.14 -1.07 -8.96
CA SER A 85 2.08 -2.04 -9.34
C SER A 85 1.19 -1.53 -10.48
N VAL A 86 0.97 -0.21 -10.57
CA VAL A 86 0.20 0.43 -11.66
C VAL A 86 1.10 0.84 -12.81
N THR A 87 2.31 1.36 -12.55
CA THR A 87 3.24 1.80 -13.61
C THR A 87 3.84 0.62 -14.39
N ARG A 88 3.96 -0.56 -13.79
CA ARG A 88 4.36 -1.83 -14.45
C ARG A 88 3.25 -2.86 -14.47
N ARG A 89 1.99 -2.42 -14.49
CA ARG A 89 0.81 -3.30 -14.49
C ARG A 89 0.85 -4.37 -15.59
N GLU A 90 1.44 -4.07 -16.75
CA GLU A 90 1.63 -5.04 -17.83
C GLU A 90 2.62 -6.16 -17.45
N GLU A 91 3.72 -5.84 -16.77
CA GLU A 91 4.69 -6.84 -16.28
C GLU A 91 4.09 -7.69 -15.16
N VAL A 92 3.34 -7.06 -14.24
CA VAL A 92 2.62 -7.78 -13.16
C VAL A 92 1.55 -8.70 -13.74
N LEU A 93 0.74 -8.23 -14.71
CA LEU A 93 -0.26 -9.06 -15.38
C LEU A 93 0.36 -10.16 -16.25
N ALA A 94 1.54 -9.92 -16.84
CA ALA A 94 2.27 -10.95 -17.58
C ALA A 94 2.82 -12.03 -16.64
N LEU A 95 3.30 -11.65 -15.46
CA LEU A 95 3.71 -12.57 -14.40
C LEU A 95 2.52 -13.37 -13.84
N GLN A 96 1.37 -12.74 -13.61
CA GLN A 96 0.13 -13.42 -13.18
C GLN A 96 -0.34 -14.46 -14.21
N ARG A 97 -0.37 -14.08 -15.50
CA ARG A 97 -0.75 -15.00 -16.59
C ARG A 97 0.25 -16.14 -16.80
N TRP A 98 1.54 -15.90 -16.53
CA TRP A 98 2.55 -16.95 -16.56
C TRP A 98 2.42 -17.92 -15.37
N ALA A 99 2.03 -17.41 -14.20
CA ALA A 99 1.84 -18.18 -12.98
C ALA A 99 0.52 -18.98 -12.97
N GLU A 100 -0.50 -18.52 -13.70
CA GLU A 100 -1.76 -19.25 -13.90
C GLU A 100 -1.51 -20.69 -14.42
N GLY A 101 -1.92 -21.67 -13.62
CA GLY A 101 -1.74 -23.10 -13.91
C GLY A 101 -0.36 -23.69 -13.56
N ARG A 102 0.55 -22.90 -12.98
CA ARG A 102 1.91 -23.33 -12.60
C ARG A 102 2.27 -23.12 -11.13
N THR A 103 1.42 -22.44 -10.36
CA THR A 103 1.63 -22.20 -8.92
C THR A 103 0.40 -22.59 -8.10
N VAL A 104 0.62 -23.03 -6.86
CA VAL A 104 -0.43 -23.27 -5.86
C VAL A 104 -0.54 -22.05 -4.93
N PRO A 105 -1.75 -21.64 -4.51
CA PRO A 105 -1.91 -20.51 -3.59
C PRO A 105 -1.32 -20.87 -2.22
N ALA A 106 -0.59 -19.92 -1.62
CA ALA A 106 -0.09 -20.03 -0.26
C ALA A 106 -1.19 -19.53 0.70
N SER A 107 -1.75 -20.45 1.48
CA SER A 107 -2.71 -20.21 2.57
C SER A 107 -2.04 -19.68 3.83
#